data_AF-A0A3L7RV81-F1
#
_entry.id   AF-A0A3L7RV81-F1
#
_cell.length_a   1.000
_cell.length_b   1.000
_cell.length_c   1.000
_cell.angle_alpha   90.00
_cell.angle_beta   90.00
_cell.angle_gamma   90.00
#
_symmetry.space_group_name_H-M   'P 1'
#
loop_
_entity.id
_entity.type
_entity.pdbx_description
1 polymer ?
#
loop_
_entity_poly.entity_id
_entity_poly.type
_entity_poly.pdbx_seq_one_letter_code
_entity_poly.pdbx_strand_id
1 'polypeptide(L)'
;ELPELFMDFISALSGKSPSTTGAGSEGALTKGPFNCLRPMTDLNNALVSYLLTGLAGFSTPAGHIGSVVRVDHDVSLLIPEIWCRLSPQERDPKFLISEQLLEKLEDFTFEGKLIPASRLGWRITSRFIRRFAGRVFDNPNKVFDAAILKPESQDEAAFADGILFIAEAQERIARTYFEDGSVDLACPPLKALLHIMVNGTFEGRTISDPEIRHMFTQEAMLASEWYADRLRRRQQREQELWQRHVQALETFQNSNEYAEEKIAMNINDRLESARLQLTKVLAPEYLTELQGTLGADAL
;
A
#
# COMPACT_ATOMS: atom_id res chain seq x y z
N GLU A 1 -8.61 -0.17 6.90
CA GLU A 1 -8.57 -1.24 5.87
C GLU A 1 -7.75 -0.74 4.69
N LEU A 2 -7.81 -1.34 3.50
CA LEU A 2 -6.99 -0.87 2.37
C LEU A 2 -7.21 0.63 2.01
N PRO A 3 -8.43 1.19 2.02
CA PRO A 3 -8.61 2.62 1.76
C PRO A 3 -7.82 3.52 2.73
N GLU A 4 -7.97 3.30 4.05
CA GLU A 4 -7.24 4.07 5.07
C GLU A 4 -5.72 3.83 5.00
N LEU A 5 -5.30 2.59 4.75
CA LEU A 5 -3.89 2.25 4.57
C LEU A 5 -3.28 3.01 3.38
N PHE A 6 -4.03 3.15 2.29
CA PHE A 6 -3.56 3.89 1.12
C PHE A 6 -3.60 5.40 1.33
N MET A 7 -4.50 5.94 2.16
CA MET A 7 -4.40 7.35 2.59
C MET A 7 -3.08 7.60 3.32
N ASP A 8 -2.67 6.66 4.18
CA ASP A 8 -1.41 6.72 4.91
C ASP A 8 -0.20 6.55 3.96
N PHE A 9 -0.21 5.55 3.07
CA PHE A 9 0.86 5.35 2.09
C PHE A 9 1.03 6.49 1.09
N ILE A 10 -0.06 7.12 0.65
CA ILE A 10 -0.01 8.29 -0.24
C ILE A 10 0.67 9.46 0.48
N SER A 11 0.38 9.61 1.77
CA SER A 11 0.77 10.79 2.55
C SER A 11 2.13 10.65 3.21
N ALA A 12 2.48 9.45 3.67
CA ALA A 12 3.71 9.10 4.36
C ALA A 12 4.15 10.21 5.34
N LEU A 13 3.28 10.49 6.31
CA LEU A 13 3.42 11.63 7.20
C LEU A 13 4.57 11.42 8.18
N SER A 14 5.33 12.48 8.42
CA SER A 14 6.44 12.50 9.37
C SER A 14 6.40 13.77 10.21
N GLY A 15 6.65 13.61 11.51
CA GLY A 15 6.80 14.73 12.45
C GLY A 15 8.16 15.44 12.34
N LYS A 16 9.12 14.87 11.60
CA LYS A 16 10.44 15.48 11.37
C LYS A 16 10.36 16.35 10.12
N SER A 17 10.74 17.62 10.25
CA SER A 17 10.64 18.66 9.22
C SER A 17 9.20 19.09 8.87
N PRO A 18 8.50 19.77 9.80
CA PRO A 18 7.23 20.40 9.49
C PRO A 18 7.39 21.35 8.30
N SER A 19 6.58 21.15 7.26
CA SER A 19 6.38 22.17 6.23
C SER A 19 5.81 23.45 6.87
N THR A 20 5.88 24.58 6.16
CA THR A 20 5.29 25.85 6.61
C THR A 20 3.79 25.76 6.91
N THR A 21 3.13 24.66 6.54
CA THR A 21 1.69 24.41 6.70
C THR A 21 1.33 23.08 7.37
N GLY A 22 2.27 22.37 8.01
CA GLY A 22 1.97 21.13 8.77
C GLY A 22 3.05 20.05 8.67
N ALA A 23 2.70 18.78 8.88
CA ALA A 23 3.67 17.67 8.90
C ALA A 23 4.48 17.58 7.61
N GLY A 24 5.72 17.12 7.75
CA GLY A 24 6.51 16.70 6.61
C GLY A 24 5.87 15.49 5.96
N SER A 25 5.98 15.38 4.64
CA SER A 25 5.66 14.16 3.91
C SER A 25 6.96 13.60 3.36
N GLU A 26 7.17 12.31 3.52
CA GLU A 26 8.28 11.59 2.88
C GLU A 26 7.96 11.21 1.42
N GLY A 27 6.79 11.62 0.92
CA GLY A 27 6.23 11.25 -0.37
C GLY A 27 5.68 9.82 -0.36
N ALA A 28 4.87 9.48 -1.37
CA ALA A 28 4.20 8.18 -1.44
C ALA A 28 5.16 7.01 -1.14
N LEU A 29 4.74 6.12 -0.24
CA LEU A 29 5.51 4.94 0.18
C LEU A 29 6.90 5.27 0.74
N THR A 30 7.09 6.47 1.32
CA THR A 30 8.38 7.03 1.75
C THR A 30 9.43 7.09 0.63
N LYS A 31 8.99 7.19 -0.64
CA LYS A 31 9.86 7.18 -1.82
C LYS A 31 10.03 8.56 -2.46
N GLY A 32 9.55 9.65 -1.86
CA GLY A 32 9.65 10.99 -2.43
C GLY A 32 11.06 11.38 -2.91
N PRO A 33 12.13 11.18 -2.11
CA PRO A 33 13.50 11.47 -2.53
C PRO A 33 14.10 10.50 -3.55
N PHE A 34 13.43 9.37 -3.83
CA PHE A 34 14.01 8.24 -4.56
C PHE A 34 13.21 7.83 -5.80
N ASN A 35 12.06 8.47 -6.07
CA ASN A 35 11.23 8.18 -7.22
C ASN A 35 11.38 9.30 -8.27
N CYS A 36 12.00 8.98 -9.39
CA CYS A 36 12.16 9.89 -10.52
C CYS A 36 10.97 9.88 -11.50
N LEU A 37 9.93 9.08 -11.21
CA LEU A 37 8.71 8.96 -11.99
C LEU A 37 7.51 9.51 -11.21
N ARG A 38 6.32 9.47 -11.83
CA ARG A 38 5.07 9.80 -11.13
C ARG A 38 4.80 8.77 -10.03
N PRO A 39 4.59 9.19 -8.76
CA PRO A 39 4.38 8.25 -7.66
C PRO A 39 3.16 7.35 -7.84
N MET A 40 2.18 7.77 -8.65
CA MET A 40 0.97 7.01 -8.93
C MET A 40 1.24 5.61 -9.49
N THR A 41 2.29 5.44 -10.29
CA THR A 41 2.69 4.12 -10.80
C THR A 41 3.05 3.15 -9.67
N ASP A 42 3.79 3.63 -8.66
CA ASP A 42 4.13 2.80 -7.50
C ASP A 42 2.89 2.49 -6.64
N LEU A 43 2.01 3.46 -6.46
CA LEU A 43 0.77 3.28 -5.70
C LEU A 43 -0.17 2.28 -6.35
N ASN A 44 -0.35 2.35 -7.68
CA ASN A 44 -1.13 1.36 -8.43
C ASN A 44 -0.54 -0.05 -8.26
N ASN A 45 0.78 -0.19 -8.41
CA ASN A 45 1.47 -1.47 -8.23
C ASN A 45 1.31 -2.00 -6.80
N ALA A 46 1.46 -1.13 -5.80
CA ALA A 46 1.28 -1.47 -4.41
C ALA A 46 -0.17 -1.97 -4.18
N LEU A 47 -1.18 -1.25 -4.65
CA LEU A 47 -2.57 -1.64 -4.43
C LEU A 47 -2.86 -3.02 -5.04
N VAL A 48 -2.44 -3.25 -6.28
CA VAL A 48 -2.58 -4.56 -6.92
C VAL A 48 -1.88 -5.64 -6.11
N SER A 49 -0.67 -5.38 -5.59
CA SER A 49 0.05 -6.33 -4.72
C SER A 49 -0.75 -6.69 -3.47
N TYR A 50 -1.30 -5.70 -2.75
CA TYR A 50 -2.11 -5.93 -1.55
C TYR A 50 -3.38 -6.72 -1.87
N LEU A 51 -4.07 -6.38 -2.96
CA LEU A 51 -5.29 -7.07 -3.39
C LEU A 51 -5.03 -8.52 -3.80
N LEU A 52 -3.95 -8.78 -4.55
CA LEU A 52 -3.60 -10.13 -5.01
C LEU A 52 -3.21 -11.07 -3.88
N THR A 53 -2.48 -10.55 -2.90
CA THR A 53 -1.93 -11.35 -1.80
C THR A 53 -2.88 -11.45 -0.61
N GLY A 54 -3.95 -10.63 -0.58
CA GLY A 54 -4.84 -10.52 0.56
C GLY A 54 -4.12 -10.03 1.83
N LEU A 55 -3.01 -9.31 1.67
CA LEU A 55 -2.22 -8.83 2.80
C LEU A 55 -3.01 -7.78 3.60
N ALA A 56 -3.05 -7.98 4.90
CA ALA A 56 -3.57 -7.02 5.84
C ALA A 56 -2.56 -5.88 6.11
N GLY A 57 -3.06 -4.66 6.25
CA GLY A 57 -2.27 -3.50 6.69
C GLY A 57 -2.26 -3.37 8.20
N PHE A 58 -1.07 -3.31 8.80
CA PHE A 58 -0.87 -3.02 10.21
C PHE A 58 0.15 -1.88 10.36
N SER A 59 -0.13 -0.96 11.27
CA SER A 59 0.79 0.10 11.67
C SER A 59 1.12 -0.04 13.15
N THR A 60 2.34 0.34 13.52
CA THR A 60 2.84 0.24 14.90
C THR A 60 3.42 1.58 15.31
N PRO A 61 3.10 2.08 16.50
CA PRO A 61 3.64 3.36 16.95
C PRO A 61 5.15 3.28 17.22
N ALA A 62 5.84 4.37 16.92
CA ALA A 62 7.22 4.61 17.31
C ALA A 62 7.36 6.07 17.79
N GLY A 63 8.33 6.33 18.66
CA GLY A 63 8.51 7.62 19.31
C GLY A 63 7.56 7.81 20.48
N HIS A 64 6.27 8.07 20.21
CA HIS A 64 5.26 8.34 21.23
C HIS A 64 3.92 7.64 20.95
N ILE A 65 3.15 7.40 22.02
CA ILE A 65 1.74 7.00 22.00
C ILE A 65 0.96 8.03 22.82
N GLY A 66 0.14 8.83 22.14
CA GLY A 66 -0.50 9.98 22.77
C GLY A 66 0.50 11.10 23.11
N SER A 67 0.06 12.06 23.92
CA SER A 67 0.84 13.27 24.24
C SER A 67 1.92 13.06 25.30
N VAL A 68 1.83 11.98 26.09
CA VAL A 68 2.67 11.78 27.28
C VAL A 68 3.56 10.55 27.18
N VAL A 69 3.08 9.45 26.60
CA VAL A 69 3.80 8.17 26.68
C VAL A 69 4.86 8.06 25.59
N ARG A 70 6.13 8.20 25.97
CA ARG A 70 7.28 7.95 25.10
C ARG A 70 7.58 6.44 25.03
N VAL A 71 7.67 5.91 23.83
CA VAL A 71 7.96 4.49 23.56
C VAL A 71 9.20 4.26 22.71
N ASP A 72 9.80 5.32 22.12
CA ASP A 72 10.94 5.23 21.21
C ASP A 72 10.79 4.08 20.19
N HIS A 73 11.53 2.99 20.35
CA HIS A 73 11.41 1.79 19.50
C HIS A 73 10.99 0.53 20.27
N ASP A 74 10.57 0.67 21.54
CA ASP A 74 10.25 -0.47 22.41
C ASP A 74 9.09 -1.30 21.83
N VAL A 75 8.05 -0.63 21.32
CA VAL A 75 6.94 -1.30 20.63
C VAL A 75 7.39 -1.90 19.31
N SER A 76 8.22 -1.19 18.55
CA SER A 76 8.74 -1.68 17.26
C SER A 76 9.49 -3.01 17.40
N LEU A 77 10.29 -3.17 18.46
CA LEU A 77 11.04 -4.39 18.75
C LEU A 77 10.15 -5.54 19.24
N LEU A 78 9.06 -5.22 19.92
CA LEU A 78 8.14 -6.21 20.48
C LEU A 78 7.22 -6.84 19.43
N ILE A 79 6.82 -6.08 18.41
CA ILE A 79 5.82 -6.55 17.44
C ILE A 79 6.24 -7.84 16.73
N PRO A 80 7.48 -8.02 16.23
CA PRO A 80 7.93 -9.30 15.67
C PRO A 80 7.79 -10.47 16.63
N GLU A 81 8.05 -10.26 17.93
CA GLU A 81 7.91 -11.28 18.96
C GLU A 81 6.45 -11.67 19.18
N ILE A 82 5.52 -10.72 19.20
CA ILE A 82 4.10 -11.05 19.31
C ILE A 82 3.63 -11.74 18.03
N TRP A 83 3.92 -11.17 16.85
CA TRP A 83 3.40 -11.65 15.57
C TRP A 83 3.87 -13.05 15.23
N CYS A 84 5.16 -13.37 15.43
CA CYS A 84 5.70 -14.68 15.08
C CYS A 84 5.07 -15.83 15.89
N ARG A 85 4.51 -15.52 17.07
CA ARG A 85 3.81 -16.46 17.94
C ARG A 85 2.31 -16.60 17.63
N LEU A 86 1.75 -15.85 16.69
CA LEU A 86 0.37 -16.00 16.22
C LEU A 86 0.29 -17.01 15.07
N SER A 87 -0.77 -17.81 15.03
CA SER A 87 -1.11 -18.63 13.85
C SER A 87 -1.59 -17.74 12.69
N PRO A 88 -1.61 -18.25 11.44
CA PRO A 88 -2.15 -17.50 10.30
C PRO A 88 -3.59 -16.98 10.54
N GLN A 89 -4.46 -17.81 11.13
CA GLN A 89 -5.84 -17.37 11.46
C GLN A 89 -5.86 -16.27 12.52
N GLU A 90 -5.00 -16.35 13.54
CA GLU A 90 -4.91 -15.34 14.60
C GLU A 90 -4.38 -13.99 14.12
N ARG A 91 -3.72 -13.94 12.95
CA ARG A 91 -3.25 -12.70 12.31
C ARG A 91 -4.26 -12.10 11.34
N ASP A 92 -5.34 -12.81 11.00
CA ASP A 92 -6.37 -12.33 10.06
C ASP A 92 -7.21 -11.22 10.72
N PRO A 93 -7.29 -10.00 10.14
CA PRO A 93 -8.15 -8.93 10.64
C PRO A 93 -9.61 -9.34 10.81
N LYS A 94 -10.16 -10.20 9.93
CA LYS A 94 -11.56 -10.66 10.06
C LYS A 94 -11.75 -11.45 11.35
N PHE A 95 -10.81 -12.35 11.65
CA PHE A 95 -10.79 -13.07 12.92
C PHE A 95 -10.65 -12.09 14.09
N LEU A 96 -9.66 -11.18 14.04
CA LEU A 96 -9.40 -10.21 15.10
C LEU A 96 -10.63 -9.32 15.40
N ILE A 97 -11.35 -8.88 14.38
CA ILE A 97 -12.59 -8.08 14.51
C ILE A 97 -13.72 -8.92 15.11
N SER A 98 -13.96 -10.13 14.57
CA SER A 98 -15.02 -11.03 15.06
C SER A 98 -14.83 -11.40 16.53
N GLU A 99 -13.56 -11.50 16.94
CA GLU A 99 -13.14 -11.78 18.31
C GLU A 99 -13.00 -10.51 19.16
N GLN A 100 -13.43 -9.33 18.72
CA GLN A 100 -13.33 -8.07 19.47
C GLN A 100 -11.90 -7.77 19.99
N LEU A 101 -10.90 -8.27 19.27
CA LEU A 101 -9.49 -8.01 19.52
C LEU A 101 -9.07 -6.69 18.84
N LEU A 102 -9.84 -6.25 17.84
CA LEU A 102 -9.78 -4.92 17.26
C LEU A 102 -11.08 -4.16 17.54
N GLU A 103 -10.97 -2.85 17.80
CA GLU A 103 -12.09 -1.91 17.84
C GLU A 103 -11.92 -0.84 16.76
N LYS A 104 -13.03 -0.50 16.10
CA LYS A 104 -13.05 0.52 15.04
C LYS A 104 -13.08 1.91 15.65
N LEU A 105 -12.29 2.83 15.10
CA LEU A 105 -12.42 4.24 15.42
C LEU A 105 -13.54 4.83 14.56
N GLU A 106 -14.42 5.61 15.19
CA GLU A 106 -15.55 6.26 14.54
C GLU A 106 -15.38 7.77 14.65
N ASP A 107 -15.88 8.49 13.64
CA ASP A 107 -15.87 9.95 13.65
C ASP A 107 -16.65 10.47 14.87
N PHE A 108 -16.18 11.57 15.45
CA PHE A 108 -16.81 12.19 16.62
C PHE A 108 -16.77 13.70 16.52
N THR A 109 -17.56 14.38 17.35
CA THR A 109 -17.55 15.85 17.42
C THR A 109 -16.79 16.31 18.66
N PHE A 110 -15.84 17.22 18.48
CA PHE A 110 -15.10 17.87 19.57
C PHE A 110 -15.14 19.38 19.36
N GLU A 111 -15.57 20.13 20.38
CA GLU A 111 -15.73 21.59 20.32
C GLU A 111 -16.52 22.10 19.10
N GLY A 112 -17.55 21.35 18.68
CA GLY A 112 -18.39 21.69 17.53
C GLY A 112 -17.78 21.41 16.16
N LYS A 113 -16.58 20.83 16.09
CA LYS A 113 -15.93 20.37 14.85
C LYS A 113 -16.04 18.85 14.71
N LEU A 114 -16.25 18.39 13.48
CA LEU A 114 -16.20 16.97 13.15
C LEU A 114 -14.74 16.51 13.07
N ILE A 115 -14.40 15.47 13.84
CA ILE A 115 -13.09 14.84 13.88
C ILE A 115 -13.16 13.51 13.11
N PRO A 116 -12.48 13.39 11.95
CA PRO A 116 -12.60 12.22 11.07
C PRO A 116 -11.75 11.03 11.55
N ALA A 117 -11.98 10.57 12.77
CA ALA A 117 -11.19 9.51 13.41
C ALA A 117 -11.29 8.15 12.72
N SER A 118 -12.35 7.92 11.93
CA SER A 118 -12.49 6.70 11.12
C SER A 118 -11.35 6.49 10.12
N ARG A 119 -10.62 7.57 9.75
CA ARG A 119 -9.39 7.48 8.93
C ARG A 119 -8.27 6.68 9.59
N LEU A 120 -8.29 6.52 10.92
CA LEU A 120 -7.33 5.68 11.65
C LEU A 120 -7.68 4.19 11.60
N GLY A 121 -8.85 3.82 11.07
CA GLY A 121 -9.28 2.45 10.91
C GLY A 121 -9.57 1.75 12.24
N TRP A 122 -8.74 0.76 12.57
CA TRP A 122 -8.95 -0.14 13.71
C TRP A 122 -7.74 -0.12 14.63
N ARG A 123 -7.96 -0.31 15.94
CA ARG A 123 -6.88 -0.45 16.93
C ARG A 123 -7.06 -1.69 17.80
N ILE A 124 -5.96 -2.17 18.37
CA ILE A 124 -5.97 -3.30 19.31
C ILE A 124 -6.70 -2.96 20.60
N THR A 125 -7.40 -3.95 21.16
CA THR A 125 -8.09 -3.82 22.45
C THR A 125 -7.29 -4.43 23.59
N SER A 126 -7.71 -4.19 24.84
CA SER A 126 -7.15 -4.88 26.00
C SER A 126 -7.34 -6.41 25.93
N ARG A 127 -8.35 -6.89 25.19
CA ARG A 127 -8.57 -8.32 24.91
C ARG A 127 -7.46 -8.88 24.03
N PHE A 128 -7.00 -8.13 23.02
CA PHE A 128 -5.82 -8.50 22.21
C PHE A 128 -4.58 -8.67 23.09
N ILE A 129 -4.28 -7.66 23.91
CA ILE A 129 -3.13 -7.67 24.82
C ILE A 129 -3.18 -8.89 25.75
N ARG A 130 -4.32 -9.14 26.40
CA ARG A 130 -4.47 -10.29 27.30
C ARG A 130 -4.28 -11.63 26.58
N ARG A 131 -4.82 -11.77 25.37
CA ARG A 131 -4.82 -13.03 24.61
C ARG A 131 -3.46 -13.36 24.01
N PHE A 132 -2.75 -12.35 23.50
CA PHE A 132 -1.56 -12.56 22.67
C PHE A 132 -0.27 -12.04 23.30
N ALA A 133 -0.28 -10.88 23.95
CA ALA A 133 0.92 -10.38 24.62
C ALA A 133 1.29 -11.23 25.85
N GLY A 134 0.34 -11.99 26.42
CA GLY A 134 0.62 -13.01 27.45
C GLY A 134 1.54 -14.16 27.01
N ARG A 135 1.80 -14.30 25.69
CA ARG A 135 2.80 -15.24 25.15
C ARG A 135 4.24 -14.74 25.29
N VAL A 136 4.40 -13.46 25.66
CA VAL A 136 5.70 -12.78 25.79
C VAL A 136 5.90 -12.23 27.21
N PHE A 137 4.83 -11.74 27.84
CA PHE A 137 4.88 -11.14 29.17
C PHE A 137 4.04 -11.92 30.19
N ASP A 138 4.52 -12.00 31.43
CA ASP A 138 3.76 -12.56 32.56
C ASP A 138 2.56 -11.68 32.93
N ASN A 139 2.69 -10.35 32.81
CA ASN A 139 1.66 -9.38 33.20
C ASN A 139 1.39 -8.35 32.09
N PRO A 140 0.78 -8.75 30.95
CA PRO A 140 0.69 -7.91 29.76
C PRO A 140 -0.14 -6.61 29.98
N ASN A 141 -1.14 -6.63 30.85
CA ASN A 141 -1.96 -5.44 31.16
C ASN A 141 -1.21 -4.35 31.95
N LYS A 142 -0.06 -4.68 32.57
CA LYS A 142 0.81 -3.66 33.20
C LYS A 142 1.76 -3.01 32.20
N VAL A 143 2.01 -3.67 31.06
CA VAL A 143 2.87 -3.16 29.99
C VAL A 143 2.07 -2.23 29.07
N PHE A 144 0.84 -2.65 28.71
CA PHE A 144 -0.09 -1.86 27.90
C PHE A 144 -1.31 -1.49 28.74
N ASP A 145 -1.22 -0.35 29.41
CA ASP A 145 -2.31 0.18 30.22
C ASP A 145 -3.38 0.88 29.37
N ALA A 146 -4.41 1.41 30.04
CA ALA A 146 -5.50 2.11 29.37
C ALA A 146 -5.04 3.37 28.64
N ALA A 147 -4.05 4.10 29.17
CA ALA A 147 -3.54 5.32 28.55
C ALA A 147 -2.79 5.02 27.24
N ILE A 148 -2.09 3.89 27.16
CA ILE A 148 -1.43 3.42 25.94
C ILE A 148 -2.44 2.92 24.91
N LEU A 149 -3.42 2.11 25.33
CA LEU A 149 -4.42 1.55 24.42
C LEU A 149 -5.44 2.58 23.93
N LYS A 150 -5.69 3.61 24.75
CA LYS A 150 -6.64 4.69 24.50
C LYS A 150 -5.95 6.05 24.72
N PRO A 151 -5.07 6.47 23.79
CA PRO A 151 -4.30 7.70 23.94
C PRO A 151 -5.15 8.96 24.08
N GLU A 152 -6.42 8.94 23.63
CA GLU A 152 -7.40 10.00 23.88
C GLU A 152 -7.64 10.29 25.37
N SER A 153 -7.37 9.33 26.25
CA SER A 153 -7.49 9.51 27.70
C SER A 153 -6.34 10.33 28.32
N GLN A 154 -5.23 10.50 27.60
CA GLN A 154 -4.11 11.32 28.05
C GLN A 154 -4.41 12.81 27.89
N ASP A 155 -4.94 13.18 26.72
CA ASP A 155 -5.34 14.54 26.35
C ASP A 155 -6.30 14.45 25.14
N GLU A 156 -7.58 14.68 25.38
CA GLU A 156 -8.62 14.58 24.35
C GLU A 156 -8.45 15.66 23.26
N ALA A 157 -8.02 16.87 23.65
CA ALA A 157 -7.82 17.98 22.72
C ALA A 157 -6.63 17.70 21.80
N ALA A 158 -5.51 17.23 22.34
CA ALA A 158 -4.35 16.84 21.53
C ALA A 158 -4.65 15.64 20.61
N PHE A 159 -5.48 14.71 21.05
CA PHE A 159 -5.92 13.58 20.22
C PHE A 159 -6.78 14.05 19.03
N ALA A 160 -7.76 14.92 19.28
CA ALA A 160 -8.59 15.51 18.24
C ALA A 160 -7.77 16.35 17.25
N ASP A 161 -6.85 17.17 17.75
CA ASP A 161 -5.94 18.00 16.93
C ASP A 161 -5.03 17.13 16.05
N GLY A 162 -4.46 16.06 16.59
CA GLY A 162 -3.63 15.12 15.83
C GLY A 162 -4.38 14.45 14.67
N ILE A 163 -5.66 14.10 14.86
CA ILE A 163 -6.48 13.53 13.79
C ILE A 163 -6.80 14.56 12.71
N LEU A 164 -7.19 15.78 13.11
CA LEU A 164 -7.45 16.86 12.15
C LEU A 164 -6.20 17.16 11.32
N PHE A 165 -5.05 17.23 11.96
CA PHE A 165 -3.78 17.44 11.31
C PHE A 165 -3.45 16.34 10.28
N ILE A 166 -3.71 15.06 10.61
CA ILE A 166 -3.58 13.96 9.64
C ILE A 166 -4.51 14.19 8.45
N ALA A 167 -5.78 14.52 8.70
CA ALA A 167 -6.78 14.70 7.66
C ALA A 167 -6.46 15.88 6.71
N GLU A 168 -6.03 17.01 7.26
CA GLU A 168 -5.60 18.20 6.51
C GLU A 168 -4.33 17.92 5.70
N ALA A 169 -3.36 17.22 6.28
CA ALA A 169 -2.14 16.84 5.57
C ALA A 169 -2.44 15.87 4.41
N GLN A 170 -3.30 14.88 4.64
CA GLN A 170 -3.79 13.97 3.60
C GLN A 170 -4.48 14.72 2.47
N GLU A 171 -5.37 15.69 2.77
CA GLU A 171 -6.04 16.51 1.75
C GLU A 171 -5.02 17.29 0.91
N ARG A 172 -4.10 18.00 1.58
CA ARG A 172 -3.06 18.80 0.91
C ARG A 172 -2.17 17.94 0.01
N ILE A 173 -1.75 16.76 0.47
CA ILE A 173 -0.91 15.87 -0.32
C ILE A 173 -1.70 15.26 -1.47
N ALA A 174 -2.95 14.84 -1.25
CA ALA A 174 -3.79 14.33 -2.34
C ALA A 174 -4.03 15.38 -3.43
N ARG A 175 -4.14 16.68 -3.06
CA ARG A 175 -4.32 17.78 -4.00
C ARG A 175 -3.18 17.89 -5.03
N THR A 176 -1.94 17.57 -4.65
CA THR A 176 -0.80 17.67 -5.58
C THR A 176 -0.92 16.73 -6.78
N TYR A 177 -1.59 15.59 -6.63
CA TYR A 177 -1.87 14.65 -7.73
C TYR A 177 -2.85 15.21 -8.76
N PHE A 178 -3.72 16.15 -8.34
CA PHE A 178 -4.61 16.87 -9.26
C PHE A 178 -3.86 18.01 -9.94
N GLU A 179 -3.04 18.74 -9.19
CA GLU A 179 -2.24 19.87 -9.70
C GLU A 179 -1.24 19.43 -10.78
N ASP A 180 -0.63 18.26 -10.62
CA ASP A 180 0.38 17.74 -11.54
C ASP A 180 -0.18 16.79 -12.63
N GLY A 181 -1.50 16.55 -12.60
CA GLY A 181 -2.24 15.69 -13.52
C GLY A 181 -2.06 14.19 -13.31
N SER A 182 -1.31 13.75 -12.30
CA SER A 182 -1.03 12.33 -12.07
C SER A 182 -2.24 11.54 -11.56
N VAL A 183 -3.31 12.21 -11.11
CA VAL A 183 -4.60 11.58 -10.80
C VAL A 183 -5.19 10.79 -11.98
N ASP A 184 -4.90 11.18 -13.22
CA ASP A 184 -5.37 10.46 -14.41
C ASP A 184 -4.64 9.14 -14.66
N LEU A 185 -3.50 8.94 -14.00
CA LEU A 185 -2.79 7.66 -13.99
C LEU A 185 -3.30 6.72 -12.89
N ALA A 186 -4.12 7.21 -11.95
CA ALA A 186 -4.60 6.41 -10.85
C ALA A 186 -5.57 5.33 -11.33
N CYS A 187 -5.36 4.09 -10.88
CA CYS A 187 -6.37 3.06 -11.05
C CYS A 187 -7.69 3.48 -10.36
N PRO A 188 -8.85 2.96 -10.78
CA PRO A 188 -10.14 3.44 -10.30
C PRO A 188 -10.30 3.54 -8.77
N PRO A 189 -9.84 2.55 -7.96
CA PRO A 189 -9.96 2.66 -6.50
C PRO A 189 -9.14 3.83 -5.92
N LEU A 190 -7.92 4.05 -6.42
CA LEU A 190 -7.08 5.15 -5.96
C LEU A 190 -7.56 6.51 -6.47
N LYS A 191 -8.14 6.57 -7.67
CA LYS A 191 -8.78 7.79 -8.17
C LYS A 191 -9.95 8.20 -7.27
N ALA A 192 -10.82 7.25 -6.92
CA ALA A 192 -11.91 7.49 -5.97
C ALA A 192 -11.37 7.94 -4.60
N LEU A 193 -10.31 7.28 -4.10
CA LEU A 193 -9.70 7.63 -2.82
C LEU A 193 -9.12 9.05 -2.80
N LEU A 194 -8.40 9.46 -3.87
CA LEU A 194 -7.85 10.81 -3.99
C LEU A 194 -8.96 11.87 -4.00
N HIS A 195 -10.05 11.63 -4.72
CA HIS A 195 -11.22 12.51 -4.68
C HIS A 195 -11.83 12.59 -3.28
N ILE A 196 -11.97 11.46 -2.58
CA ILE A 196 -12.45 11.45 -1.20
C ILE A 196 -11.50 12.21 -0.25
N MET A 197 -10.19 12.07 -0.43
CA MET A 197 -9.21 12.79 0.38
C MET A 197 -9.32 14.31 0.18
N VAL A 198 -9.57 14.78 -1.04
CA VAL A 198 -9.60 16.22 -1.39
C VAL A 198 -10.99 16.85 -1.21
N ASN A 199 -12.05 16.13 -1.56
CA ASN A 199 -13.42 16.65 -1.65
C ASN A 199 -14.36 16.05 -0.59
N GLY A 200 -13.87 15.10 0.22
CA GLY A 200 -14.68 14.32 1.18
C GLY A 200 -15.55 13.24 0.52
N THR A 201 -15.79 13.33 -0.78
CA THR A 201 -16.63 12.40 -1.53
C THR A 201 -16.09 12.12 -2.93
N PHE A 202 -16.50 10.99 -3.51
CA PHE A 202 -16.35 10.66 -4.91
C PHE A 202 -17.73 10.29 -5.45
N GLU A 203 -18.23 11.02 -6.45
CA GLU A 203 -19.59 10.84 -6.99
C GLU A 203 -20.69 10.90 -5.90
N GLY A 204 -20.49 11.73 -4.87
CA GLY A 204 -21.41 11.85 -3.72
C GLY A 204 -21.27 10.74 -2.68
N ARG A 205 -20.38 9.77 -2.87
CA ARG A 205 -20.12 8.66 -1.95
C ARG A 205 -18.94 8.98 -1.04
N THR A 206 -19.04 8.60 0.23
CA THR A 206 -17.94 8.73 1.22
C THR A 206 -17.09 7.46 1.24
N ILE A 207 -15.99 7.47 1.99
CA ILE A 207 -15.14 6.28 2.15
C ILE A 207 -15.89 5.09 2.75
N SER A 208 -16.94 5.32 3.53
CA SER A 208 -17.75 4.26 4.17
C SER A 208 -18.77 3.64 3.24
N ASP A 209 -18.94 4.17 2.03
CA ASP A 209 -19.88 3.64 1.05
C ASP A 209 -19.48 2.21 0.61
N PRO A 210 -20.39 1.22 0.62
CA PRO A 210 -20.09 -0.15 0.25
C PRO A 210 -19.54 -0.29 -1.17
N GLU A 211 -19.94 0.54 -2.12
CA GLU A 211 -19.41 0.50 -3.48
C GLU A 211 -17.95 0.95 -3.52
N ILE A 212 -17.60 2.01 -2.78
CA ILE A 212 -16.20 2.44 -2.63
C ILE A 212 -15.37 1.33 -1.98
N ARG A 213 -15.87 0.71 -0.92
CA ARG A 213 -15.18 -0.41 -0.25
C ARG A 213 -15.00 -1.61 -1.19
N HIS A 214 -16.01 -1.91 -2.01
CA HIS A 214 -15.96 -3.01 -2.96
C HIS A 214 -14.83 -2.85 -4.00
N MET A 215 -14.52 -1.62 -4.42
CA MET A 215 -13.40 -1.35 -5.34
C MET A 215 -12.04 -1.83 -4.80
N PHE A 216 -11.90 -1.96 -3.48
CA PHE A 216 -10.69 -2.44 -2.79
C PHE A 216 -10.76 -3.93 -2.43
N THR A 217 -11.48 -4.72 -3.23
CA THR A 217 -11.54 -6.18 -3.08
C THR A 217 -10.80 -6.88 -4.21
N GLN A 218 -10.24 -8.05 -3.92
CA GLN A 218 -9.54 -8.86 -4.92
C GLN A 218 -10.49 -9.26 -6.04
N GLU A 219 -11.71 -9.64 -5.68
CA GLU A 219 -12.76 -10.06 -6.59
C GLU A 219 -13.11 -8.93 -7.58
N ALA A 220 -13.35 -7.72 -7.08
CA ALA A 220 -13.63 -6.56 -7.93
C ALA A 220 -12.47 -6.24 -8.87
N MET A 221 -11.23 -6.32 -8.37
CA MET A 221 -10.05 -6.08 -9.20
C MET A 221 -9.91 -7.12 -10.31
N LEU A 222 -9.99 -8.42 -9.99
CA LEU A 222 -9.83 -9.51 -10.95
C LEU A 222 -10.90 -9.50 -12.04
N ALA A 223 -12.10 -9.01 -11.74
CA ALA A 223 -13.21 -8.87 -12.68
C ALA A 223 -13.15 -7.56 -13.50
N SER A 224 -12.20 -6.67 -13.22
CA SER A 224 -12.19 -5.33 -13.79
C SER A 224 -11.44 -5.23 -15.12
N GLU A 225 -11.93 -4.35 -15.99
CA GLU A 225 -11.24 -4.03 -17.25
C GLU A 225 -9.88 -3.37 -17.00
N TRP A 226 -9.78 -2.53 -15.96
CA TRP A 226 -8.53 -1.82 -15.68
C TRP A 226 -7.40 -2.78 -15.28
N TYR A 227 -7.70 -3.90 -14.60
CA TYR A 227 -6.70 -4.92 -14.31
C TYR A 227 -6.36 -5.75 -15.56
N ALA A 228 -7.36 -6.13 -16.37
CA ALA A 228 -7.13 -6.79 -17.65
C ALA A 228 -6.23 -5.95 -18.59
N ASP A 229 -6.45 -4.63 -18.66
CA ASP A 229 -5.60 -3.68 -19.37
C ASP A 229 -4.13 -3.72 -18.92
N ARG A 230 -3.88 -3.87 -17.61
CA ARG A 230 -2.51 -3.99 -17.08
C ARG A 230 -1.84 -5.27 -17.53
N LEU A 231 -2.56 -6.39 -17.60
CA LEU A 231 -2.03 -7.66 -18.08
C LEU A 231 -1.73 -7.59 -19.58
N ARG A 232 -2.64 -7.01 -20.38
CA ARG A 232 -2.42 -6.78 -21.81
C ARG A 232 -1.21 -5.89 -22.07
N ARG A 233 -1.05 -4.82 -21.28
CA ARG A 233 0.12 -3.93 -21.34
C ARG A 233 1.41 -4.64 -20.96
N ARG A 234 1.38 -5.52 -19.95
CA ARG A 234 2.53 -6.36 -19.57
C ARG A 234 2.97 -7.25 -20.72
N GLN A 235 2.01 -7.97 -21.31
CA GLN A 235 2.27 -8.83 -22.46
C GLN A 235 2.87 -8.02 -23.62
N GLN A 236 2.28 -6.87 -23.97
CA GLN A 236 2.81 -6.02 -25.05
C GLN A 236 4.26 -5.61 -24.79
N ARG A 237 4.58 -5.11 -23.58
CA ARG A 237 5.96 -4.72 -23.21
C ARG A 237 6.93 -5.89 -23.29
N GLU A 238 6.50 -7.10 -22.94
CA GLU A 238 7.32 -8.29 -23.05
C GLU A 238 7.51 -8.75 -24.49
N GLN A 239 6.49 -8.64 -25.35
CA GLN A 239 6.64 -8.86 -26.80
C GLN A 239 7.69 -7.93 -27.39
N GLU A 240 7.59 -6.62 -27.12
CA GLU A 240 8.56 -5.61 -27.57
C GLU A 240 9.97 -5.88 -27.02
N LEU A 241 10.09 -6.31 -25.76
CA LEU A 241 11.36 -6.67 -25.14
C LEU A 241 12.01 -7.88 -25.83
N TRP A 242 11.27 -8.98 -25.98
CA TRP A 242 11.79 -10.21 -26.57
C TRP A 242 12.07 -10.06 -28.07
N GLN A 243 11.30 -9.25 -28.78
CA GLN A 243 11.59 -8.89 -30.15
C GLN A 243 12.93 -8.14 -30.26
N ARG A 244 13.21 -7.19 -29.37
CA ARG A 244 14.52 -6.51 -29.30
C ARG A 244 15.65 -7.47 -28.96
N HIS A 245 15.43 -8.44 -28.06
CA HIS A 245 16.44 -9.47 -27.75
C HIS A 245 16.78 -10.33 -28.96
N VAL A 246 15.77 -10.83 -29.68
CA VAL A 246 15.96 -11.60 -30.92
C VAL A 246 16.72 -10.75 -31.95
N GLN A 247 16.27 -9.52 -32.21
CA GLN A 247 16.92 -8.64 -33.18
C GLN A 247 18.38 -8.34 -32.83
N ALA A 248 18.68 -8.07 -31.56
CA ALA A 248 20.05 -7.80 -31.10
C ALA A 248 20.94 -9.04 -31.26
N LEU A 249 20.45 -10.22 -30.89
CA LEU A 249 21.19 -11.48 -31.01
C LEU A 249 21.40 -11.88 -32.47
N GLU A 250 20.40 -11.71 -33.34
CA GLU A 250 20.54 -11.94 -34.79
C GLU A 250 21.54 -10.98 -35.42
N THR A 251 21.47 -9.69 -35.06
CA THR A 251 22.41 -8.68 -35.56
C THR A 251 23.84 -9.02 -35.14
N PHE A 252 24.03 -9.39 -33.87
CA PHE A 252 25.35 -9.80 -33.37
C PHE A 252 25.81 -11.09 -34.05
N GLN A 253 24.96 -12.12 -34.14
CA GLN A 253 25.30 -13.41 -34.74
C GLN A 253 25.74 -13.24 -36.20
N ASN A 254 25.02 -12.42 -36.99
CA ASN A 254 25.26 -12.20 -38.41
C ASN A 254 26.42 -11.24 -38.73
N SER A 255 27.02 -10.58 -37.72
CA SER A 255 28.20 -9.73 -37.96
C SER A 255 29.44 -10.56 -38.33
N ASN A 256 30.39 -9.97 -39.05
CA ASN A 256 31.67 -10.66 -39.36
C ASN A 256 32.71 -10.55 -38.22
N GLU A 257 32.34 -9.95 -37.09
CA GLU A 257 33.22 -9.70 -35.96
C GLU A 257 33.03 -10.75 -34.85
N TYR A 258 34.04 -10.93 -33.99
CA TYR A 258 33.97 -11.72 -32.73
C TYR A 258 33.55 -13.19 -32.87
N ALA A 259 34.11 -13.92 -33.84
CA ALA A 259 33.72 -15.30 -34.14
C ALA A 259 33.96 -16.27 -32.96
N GLU A 260 35.08 -16.13 -32.23
CA GLU A 260 35.41 -16.98 -31.09
C GLU A 260 34.51 -16.67 -29.89
N GLU A 261 34.23 -15.39 -29.64
CA GLU A 261 33.36 -14.95 -28.55
C GLU A 261 31.91 -15.39 -28.76
N LYS A 262 31.42 -15.40 -30.02
CA LYS A 262 30.07 -15.92 -30.33
C LYS A 262 29.90 -17.38 -29.94
N ILE A 263 30.93 -18.19 -30.19
CA ILE A 263 30.97 -19.59 -29.79
C ILE A 263 31.10 -19.68 -28.27
N ALA A 264 32.07 -18.98 -27.66
CA ALA A 264 32.31 -19.02 -26.22
C ALA A 264 31.10 -18.56 -25.38
N MET A 265 30.30 -17.62 -25.89
CA MET A 265 29.10 -17.12 -25.22
C MET A 265 27.82 -17.90 -25.55
N ASN A 266 27.89 -18.91 -26.43
CA ASN A 266 26.76 -19.69 -26.93
C ASN A 266 25.63 -18.81 -27.50
N ILE A 267 25.97 -17.88 -28.41
CA ILE A 267 25.01 -16.90 -28.96
C ILE A 267 23.84 -17.59 -29.69
N ASN A 268 24.11 -18.68 -30.41
CA ASN A 268 23.05 -19.46 -31.08
C ASN A 268 22.01 -20.00 -30.10
N ASP A 269 22.43 -20.62 -28.99
CA ASP A 269 21.50 -21.17 -28.00
C ASP A 269 20.68 -20.06 -27.32
N ARG A 270 21.31 -18.91 -27.05
CA ARG A 270 20.62 -17.73 -26.51
C ARG A 270 19.59 -17.19 -27.50
N LEU A 271 19.89 -17.18 -28.79
CA LEU A 271 18.97 -16.75 -29.84
C LEU A 271 17.76 -17.70 -29.92
N GLU A 272 17.99 -19.01 -29.91
CA GLU A 272 16.90 -20.00 -29.91
C GLU A 272 16.03 -19.88 -28.64
N SER A 273 16.65 -19.68 -27.47
CA SER A 273 15.90 -19.41 -26.23
C SER A 273 15.10 -18.11 -26.33
N ALA A 274 15.66 -17.04 -26.90
CA ALA A 274 14.95 -15.77 -27.06
C ALA A 274 13.77 -15.89 -28.03
N ARG A 275 13.91 -16.66 -29.11
CA ARG A 275 12.82 -16.97 -30.05
C ARG A 275 11.71 -17.77 -29.37
N LEU A 276 12.05 -18.78 -28.57
CA LEU A 276 11.06 -19.55 -27.81
C LEU A 276 10.28 -18.65 -26.83
N GLN A 277 10.98 -17.76 -26.12
CA GLN A 277 10.33 -16.79 -25.23
C GLN A 277 9.43 -15.82 -26.00
N LEU A 278 9.89 -15.31 -27.16
CA LEU A 278 9.08 -14.46 -28.03
C LEU A 278 7.80 -15.17 -28.48
N THR A 279 7.89 -16.43 -28.92
CA THR A 279 6.72 -17.24 -29.29
C THR A 279 5.77 -17.39 -28.12
N LYS A 280 6.29 -17.64 -26.90
CA LYS A 280 5.48 -17.76 -25.69
C LYS A 280 4.71 -16.46 -25.41
N VAL A 281 5.37 -15.30 -25.39
CA VAL A 281 4.71 -14.03 -25.03
C VAL A 281 3.75 -13.49 -26.10
N LEU A 282 3.91 -13.94 -27.36
CA LEU A 282 2.96 -13.68 -28.44
C LEU A 282 1.68 -14.51 -28.34
N ALA A 283 1.74 -15.64 -27.63
CA ALA A 283 0.60 -16.55 -27.52
C ALA A 283 -0.52 -15.92 -26.67
N PRO A 284 -1.80 -16.01 -27.08
CA PRO A 284 -2.93 -15.51 -26.29
C PRO A 284 -3.00 -16.12 -24.88
N GLU A 285 -2.61 -17.39 -24.73
CA GLU A 285 -2.62 -18.14 -23.48
C GLU A 285 -1.70 -17.51 -22.41
N TYR A 286 -0.71 -16.73 -22.84
CA TYR A 286 0.20 -16.04 -21.94
C TYR A 286 -0.52 -15.01 -21.05
N LEU A 287 -1.63 -14.42 -21.50
CA LEU A 287 -2.45 -13.54 -20.65
C LEU A 287 -3.04 -14.29 -19.45
N THR A 288 -3.37 -15.57 -19.62
CA THR A 288 -3.83 -16.42 -18.51
C THR A 288 -2.69 -16.69 -17.53
N GLU A 289 -1.46 -16.88 -17.99
CA GLU A 289 -0.28 -17.02 -17.13
C GLU A 289 0.02 -15.74 -16.33
N LEU A 290 -0.26 -14.57 -16.89
CA LEU A 290 -0.08 -13.28 -16.23
C LEU A 290 -1.15 -12.96 -15.18
N GLN A 291 -2.27 -13.71 -15.17
CA GLN A 291 -3.33 -13.49 -14.21
C GLN A 291 -2.82 -13.76 -12.79
N GLY A 292 -3.04 -12.83 -11.88
CA GLY A 292 -2.47 -12.90 -10.54
C GLY A 292 -1.09 -12.24 -10.39
N THR A 293 -0.59 -11.58 -11.45
CA THR A 293 0.61 -10.72 -11.38
C THR A 293 0.23 -9.24 -11.31
N LEU A 294 1.22 -8.36 -11.08
CA LEU A 294 0.99 -6.91 -11.04
C LEU A 294 0.57 -6.30 -12.39
N GLY A 295 0.79 -7.03 -13.49
CA GLY A 295 0.71 -6.48 -14.84
C GLY A 295 1.75 -5.37 -15.07
N ALA A 296 1.43 -4.44 -15.95
CA ALA A 296 2.23 -3.23 -16.19
C ALA A 296 1.35 -1.99 -16.05
N ASP A 297 1.91 -0.96 -15.40
CA ASP A 297 1.28 0.35 -15.29
C ASP A 297 1.35 1.13 -16.61
N ALA A 298 0.55 2.18 -16.73
CA ALA A 298 0.42 2.95 -17.96
C ALA A 298 1.75 3.62 -18.38
N LEU A 299 2.53 4.10 -17.41
CA LEU A 299 3.89 4.61 -17.59
C LEU A 299 4.90 3.48 -17.77
#